data_AF-A0AAW1DDP5-F1
#
_entry.id   AF-A0AAW1DDP5-F1
#
_cell.length_a   1.000
_cell.length_b   1.000
_cell.length_c   1.000
_cell.angle_alpha   90.00
_cell.angle_beta   90.00
_cell.angle_gamma   90.00
#
_symmetry.space_group_name_H-M   'P 1'
#
loop_
_entity.id
_entity.type
_entity.pdbx_description
1 polymer ?
#
loop_
_entity_poly.entity_id
_entity_poly.type
_entity_poly.pdbx_seq_one_letter_code
_entity_poly.pdbx_strand_id
1 'polypeptide(L)'
;MNKGIIILFVGVCFLGALVNARPQPDDNKDKQGGFSVDVQNERGEGTRVDARARHEVWRSDDGRSRAEVYGHWDRTYGGQNDGQRSHGYGGRFEHSWGR
;
A
#
# COMPACT_ATOMS: atom_id res chain seq x y z
N MET A 1 14.94 -26.51 7.04
CA MET A 1 13.88 -25.61 6.53
C MET A 1 13.56 -25.97 5.09
N ASN A 2 12.36 -26.50 4.85
CA ASN A 2 11.95 -27.03 3.55
C ASN A 2 11.65 -25.87 2.59
N LYS A 3 12.53 -25.67 1.60
CA LYS A 3 12.41 -24.64 0.55
C LYS A 3 11.07 -24.67 -0.18
N GLY A 4 10.40 -25.83 -0.24
CA GLY A 4 9.08 -25.99 -0.85
C GLY A 4 7.95 -25.22 -0.16
N ILE A 5 8.01 -25.03 1.16
CA ILE A 5 6.95 -24.31 1.91
C ILE A 5 7.01 -22.81 1.63
N ILE A 6 8.21 -22.26 1.45
CA ILE A 6 8.41 -20.83 1.16
C ILE A 6 7.87 -20.50 -0.24
N ILE A 7 8.14 -21.36 -1.23
CA ILE A 7 7.63 -21.19 -2.60
C ILE A 7 6.10 -21.25 -2.63
N LEU A 8 5.51 -22.15 -1.84
CA LEU A 8 4.05 -22.29 -1.74
C LEU A 8 3.41 -21.07 -1.08
N PHE A 9 4.03 -20.52 -0.02
CA PHE A 9 3.55 -19.30 0.63
C PHE A 9 3.66 -18.06 -0.26
N VAL A 10 4.79 -17.88 -0.95
CA VAL A 10 4.99 -16.78 -1.91
C VAL A 10 4.02 -16.90 -3.09
N GLY A 11 3.79 -18.12 -3.60
CA GLY A 11 2.84 -18.37 -4.67
C GLY A 11 1.38 -18.06 -4.27
N VAL A 12 0.98 -18.41 -3.05
CA VAL A 12 -0.38 -18.09 -2.53
C VAL A 12 -0.55 -16.58 -2.30
N CYS A 13 0.49 -15.87 -1.85
CA CYS A 13 0.46 -14.41 -1.77
C CYS A 13 0.41 -13.73 -3.14
N PHE A 14 1.12 -14.26 -4.15
CA PHE A 14 1.06 -13.75 -5.52
C PHE A 14 -0.31 -13.99 -6.17
N LEU A 15 -0.93 -15.15 -5.93
CA LEU A 15 -2.28 -15.45 -6.41
C LEU A 15 -3.36 -14.62 -5.70
N GLY A 16 -3.23 -14.39 -4.39
CA GLY A 16 -4.13 -13.48 -3.65
C GLY A 16 -4.02 -12.02 -4.10
N ALA A 17 -2.82 -11.59 -4.48
CA ALA A 17 -2.58 -10.28 -5.11
C ALA A 17 -3.18 -10.23 -6.52
N LEU A 18 -3.09 -11.29 -7.33
CA LEU A 18 -3.68 -11.35 -8.67
C LEU A 18 -5.22 -11.41 -8.68
N VAL A 19 -5.86 -11.97 -7.66
CA VAL A 19 -7.33 -11.93 -7.52
C VAL A 19 -7.83 -10.52 -7.13
N ASN A 20 -7.01 -9.72 -6.46
CA ASN A 20 -7.33 -8.32 -6.12
C ASN A 20 -6.74 -7.30 -7.13
N ALA A 21 -5.77 -7.69 -7.95
CA ALA A 21 -5.19 -6.88 -9.01
C ALA A 21 -5.95 -7.11 -10.33
N ARG A 22 -7.25 -6.85 -10.33
CA ARG A 22 -7.92 -6.47 -11.57
C ARG A 22 -7.54 -5.02 -11.88
N PRO A 23 -6.86 -4.71 -13.01
CA PRO A 23 -6.65 -3.33 -13.40
C PRO A 23 -7.91 -2.76 -14.11
N GLN A 24 -8.20 -1.51 -13.77
CA GLN A 24 -9.10 -0.51 -14.40
C GLN A 24 -10.62 -0.77 -14.43
N PRO A 25 -11.38 0.27 -14.07
CA PRO A 25 -11.94 1.10 -15.13
C PRO A 25 -11.35 2.51 -15.14
N ASP A 26 -11.43 3.09 -16.32
CA ASP A 26 -10.87 4.35 -16.76
C ASP A 26 -11.33 5.60 -15.99
N ASP A 27 -10.50 6.63 -16.13
CA ASP A 27 -10.89 8.04 -16.24
C ASP A 27 -11.79 8.61 -15.14
N ASN A 28 -11.27 8.72 -13.93
CA ASN A 28 -11.58 9.87 -13.09
C ASN A 28 -10.36 10.24 -12.25
N LYS A 29 -9.58 11.21 -12.74
CA LYS A 29 -8.50 11.91 -12.00
C LYS A 29 -9.02 12.71 -10.80
N ASP A 30 -10.29 12.56 -10.44
CA ASP A 30 -10.99 13.36 -9.44
C ASP A 30 -11.26 12.59 -8.14
N LYS A 31 -10.87 11.31 -8.03
CA LYS A 31 -10.88 10.57 -6.77
C LYS A 31 -9.44 10.41 -6.27
N GLN A 32 -9.03 11.28 -5.34
CA GLN A 32 -7.71 11.31 -4.70
C GLN A 32 -7.51 10.08 -3.78
N GLY A 33 -7.51 8.89 -4.36
CA GLY A 33 -7.25 7.64 -3.66
C GLY A 33 -6.44 6.71 -4.54
N GLY A 34 -5.29 6.27 -4.04
CA GLY A 34 -4.35 5.43 -4.76
C GLY A 34 -3.92 4.24 -3.91
N PHE A 35 -3.85 3.07 -4.54
CA PHE A 35 -3.24 1.88 -3.97
C PHE A 35 -1.96 1.59 -4.76
N SER A 36 -0.84 1.40 -4.07
CA SER A 36 0.45 1.08 -4.68
C SER A 36 1.10 -0.08 -3.93
N VAL A 37 1.66 -1.02 -4.68
CA VAL A 37 2.46 -2.12 -4.14
C VAL A 37 3.82 -2.07 -4.81
N ASP A 38 4.87 -2.15 -4.02
CA ASP A 38 6.24 -2.09 -4.46
C ASP A 38 7.04 -3.26 -3.89
N VAL A 39 7.92 -3.85 -4.69
CA VAL A 39 8.76 -4.97 -4.30
C VAL A 39 10.20 -4.64 -4.66
N GLN A 40 11.03 -4.45 -3.64
CA GLN A 40 12.45 -4.12 -3.80
C GLN A 40 13.27 -5.30 -3.32
N ASN A 41 14.13 -5.82 -4.20
CA ASN A 41 15.09 -6.84 -3.84
C ASN A 41 16.49 -6.22 -3.82
N GLU A 42 17.08 -6.13 -2.63
CA GLU A 42 18.41 -5.59 -2.43
C GLU A 42 19.38 -6.71 -2.04
N ARG A 43 20.52 -6.74 -2.73
CA ARG A 43 21.52 -7.79 -2.57
C ARG A 43 22.20 -7.67 -1.21
N GLY A 44 21.86 -8.58 -0.29
CA GLY A 44 22.39 -8.62 1.09
C GLY A 44 21.38 -8.12 2.14
N GLU A 45 20.46 -7.24 1.76
CA GLU A 45 19.45 -6.68 2.66
C GLU A 45 18.15 -7.51 2.70
N GLY A 46 17.78 -8.13 1.58
CA GLY A 46 16.57 -8.96 1.49
C GLY A 46 15.59 -8.50 0.41
N THR A 47 14.38 -9.08 0.44
CA THR A 47 13.24 -8.67 -0.39
C THR A 47 12.27 -7.88 0.47
N ARG A 48 12.18 -6.58 0.26
CA ARG A 48 11.20 -5.71 0.87
C ARG A 48 9.93 -5.69 0.01
N VAL A 49 8.79 -5.96 0.64
CA VAL A 49 7.46 -5.77 0.08
C VAL A 49 6.82 -4.60 0.79
N ASP A 50 6.37 -3.60 0.04
CA ASP A 50 5.70 -2.39 0.54
C ASP A 50 4.33 -2.29 -0.12
N ALA A 51 3.31 -1.95 0.66
CA ALA A 51 1.96 -1.71 0.21
C ALA A 51 1.45 -0.43 0.86
N ARG A 52 0.88 0.47 0.06
CA ARG A 52 0.33 1.74 0.52
C ARG A 52 -1.06 1.94 -0.07
N ALA A 53 -1.94 2.45 0.75
CA ALA A 53 -3.28 2.85 0.37
C ALA A 53 -3.52 4.28 0.85
N ARG A 54 -4.13 5.10 0.00
CA ARG A 54 -4.69 6.40 0.37
C ARG A 54 -6.08 6.49 -0.23
N HIS A 55 -7.00 7.09 0.51
CA HIS A 55 -8.35 7.35 0.04
C HIS A 55 -8.90 8.65 0.63
N GLU A 56 -9.34 9.58 -0.22
CA GLU A 56 -10.16 10.71 0.20
C GLU A 56 -11.57 10.20 0.56
N VAL A 57 -11.95 10.29 1.83
CA VAL A 57 -13.24 9.80 2.33
C VAL A 57 -14.34 10.84 2.24
N TRP A 58 -13.96 12.12 2.25
CA TRP A 58 -14.92 13.21 2.17
C TRP A 58 -14.26 14.49 1.68
N ARG A 59 -15.01 15.24 0.88
CA ARG A 59 -14.64 16.58 0.42
C ARG A 59 -15.87 17.45 0.50
N SER A 60 -15.69 18.66 1.03
CA SER A 60 -16.73 19.68 1.04
C SER A 60 -16.96 20.21 -0.38
N ASP A 61 -18.20 20.57 -0.70
CA ASP A 61 -18.60 21.08 -2.02
C ASP A 61 -17.85 22.37 -2.40
N ASP A 62 -17.44 23.14 -1.39
CA ASP A 62 -16.61 24.35 -1.56
C ASP A 62 -15.12 24.06 -1.80
N GLY A 63 -14.72 22.79 -1.75
CA GLY A 63 -13.34 22.33 -1.87
C GLY A 63 -12.41 22.77 -0.73
N ARG A 64 -12.92 23.43 0.31
CA ARG A 64 -12.12 23.98 1.42
C ARG A 64 -11.80 22.96 2.48
N SER A 65 -12.64 21.95 2.61
CA SER A 65 -12.46 20.88 3.58
C SER A 65 -12.25 19.55 2.87
N ARG A 66 -11.26 18.78 3.32
CA ARG A 66 -11.05 17.40 2.89
C ARG A 66 -10.70 16.51 4.06
N ALA A 67 -11.16 15.27 3.98
CA ALA A 67 -10.78 14.20 4.88
C ALA A 67 -10.19 13.06 4.05
N GLU A 68 -8.99 12.64 4.43
CA GLU A 68 -8.25 11.55 3.80
C GLU A 68 -7.91 10.49 4.84
N VAL A 69 -7.96 9.23 4.44
CA VAL A 69 -7.39 8.11 5.20
C VAL A 69 -6.24 7.52 4.43
N TYR A 70 -5.22 7.06 5.14
CA TYR A 70 -4.06 6.42 4.54
C TYR A 70 -3.57 5.27 5.41
N GLY A 71 -2.98 4.29 4.77
CA GLY A 71 -2.39 3.11 5.38
C GLY A 71 -1.13 2.71 4.65
N HIS A 72 -0.18 2.17 5.39
CA HIS A 72 1.00 1.53 4.84
C HIS A 72 1.28 0.22 5.60
N TRP A 73 1.85 -0.72 4.88
CA TRP A 73 2.33 -1.98 5.39
C TRP A 73 3.59 -2.35 4.62
N ASP A 74 4.65 -2.73 5.33
CA ASP A 74 5.84 -3.30 4.71
C ASP A 74 6.36 -4.50 5.49
N ARG A 75 7.07 -5.36 4.76
CA ARG A 75 7.75 -6.51 5.30
C ARG A 75 8.96 -6.90 4.48
N THR A 76 10.06 -7.16 5.16
CA THR A 76 11.30 -7.64 4.56
C THR A 76 11.48 -9.13 4.80
N TYR A 77 11.86 -9.84 3.74
CA TYR A 77 12.11 -11.29 3.73
C TYR A 77 13.55 -11.58 3.27
N GLY A 78 14.28 -12.34 4.08
CA GLY A 78 15.68 -12.69 3.83
C GLY A 78 16.64 -11.53 4.07
N GLY A 79 17.95 -11.82 3.98
CA GLY A 79 19.01 -10.84 4.19
C GLY A 79 19.18 -10.42 5.65
N GLN A 80 19.97 -9.37 5.88
CA GLN A 80 20.26 -8.86 7.22
C GLN A 80 19.02 -8.24 7.91
N ASN A 81 18.04 -7.80 7.12
CA ASN A 81 16.82 -7.16 7.59
C ASN A 81 15.62 -8.13 7.60
N ASP A 82 15.87 -9.45 7.59
CA ASP A 82 14.83 -10.47 7.63
C ASP A 82 13.88 -10.29 8.83
N GLY A 83 12.58 -10.30 8.55
CA GLY A 83 11.55 -10.18 9.58
C GLY A 83 11.24 -8.74 10.01
N GLN A 84 11.95 -7.73 9.49
CA GLN A 84 11.52 -6.34 9.65
C GLN A 84 10.14 -6.15 9.04
N ARG A 85 9.27 -5.47 9.78
CA ARG A 85 7.92 -5.13 9.38
C ARG A 85 7.56 -3.77 9.94
N SER A 86 6.91 -2.95 9.15
CA SER A 86 6.24 -1.74 9.60
C SER A 86 4.81 -1.73 9.10
N HIS A 87 3.92 -1.19 9.91
CA HIS A 87 2.55 -0.95 9.50
C HIS A 87 2.01 0.24 10.25
N GLY A 88 1.18 1.02 9.59
CA GLY A 88 0.56 2.18 10.20
C GLY A 88 -0.58 2.67 9.35
N TYR A 89 -1.56 3.25 10.03
CA TYR A 89 -2.70 3.87 9.40
C TYR A 89 -2.96 5.21 10.07
N GLY A 90 -3.62 6.11 9.34
CA GLY A 90 -3.90 7.44 9.81
C GLY A 90 -5.01 8.10 9.02
N GLY A 91 -5.56 9.14 9.62
CA GLY A 91 -6.49 10.04 8.98
C GLY A 91 -5.92 11.44 8.97
N ARG A 92 -6.20 12.19 7.93
CA ARG A 92 -5.91 13.62 7.84
C ARG A 92 -7.19 14.37 7.56
N PHE A 93 -7.44 15.40 8.35
CA PHE A 93 -8.46 16.40 8.07
C PHE A 93 -7.76 17.72 7.77
N GLU A 94 -8.07 18.32 6.63
CA GLU A 94 -7.58 19.64 6.24
C GLU A 94 -8.76 20.56 5.99
N HIS A 95 -8.66 21.77 6.52
CA HIS A 95 -9.63 22.84 6.32
C HIS A 95 -8.88 24.14 5.99
N SER A 96 -9.20 24.75 4.86
CA SER A 96 -8.64 26.01 4.41
C SER A 96 -9.62 27.15 4.71
N TRP A 97 -9.24 28.03 5.64
CA TRP A 97 -9.89 29.31 5.85
C TRP A 97 -9.28 30.30 4.85
N GLY A 98 -10.05 30.70 3.84
CA GLY A 98 -9.59 31.65 2.82
C GLY A 98 -9.07 32.95 3.44
N ARG A 99 -7.99 33.48 2.84
CA ARG A 99 -7.59 34.88 2.98
C ARG A 99 -8.41 35.74 2.03
#